data_AF-A0AAN7M3K3-F1
#
_entry.id   AF-A0AAN7M3K3-F1
#
_cell.length_a   1.000
_cell.length_b   1.000
_cell.length_c   1.000
_cell.angle_alpha   90.00
_cell.angle_beta   90.00
_cell.angle_gamma   90.00
#
_symmetry.space_group_name_H-M   'P 1'
#
loop_
_entity.id
_entity.type
_entity.pdbx_description
1 polymer ?
#
loop_
_entity_poly.entity_id
_entity_poly.type
_entity_poly.pdbx_seq_one_letter_code
_entity_poly.pdbx_strand_id
1 'polypeptide(L)'
;MEAGSSSRYTHYSSSFNAWLTRQQQDLEELINGAASHANDPDKLRSLVEKDIHHFEEYREVRLQLFQQDALAFLCPAWCTTLENVLHWIGGYRPSMAIRLVYSLVGSELDAPFEQYLKGERNGTLSGTLSEISSAQMDQINSLHMKILREEDKISSRMASLQDDVLDESLATISKELSRVGEPREMADRALVGHVSSLGVMLSEADKLRVSTLKELREILTPLQAVDMLICTKKLLLSLHKWGQRWDLEKGNCR
;
A
#
# COMPACT_ATOMS: atom_id res chain seq x y z
N MET A 1 -10.37 -29.84 -7.49
CA MET A 1 -10.39 -28.39 -7.17
C MET A 1 -9.05 -27.87 -6.62
N GLU A 2 -8.16 -28.71 -6.07
CA GLU A 2 -6.88 -28.25 -5.47
C GLU A 2 -5.86 -27.68 -6.47
N ALA A 3 -5.77 -28.22 -7.70
CA ALA A 3 -4.81 -27.75 -8.71
C ALA A 3 -5.03 -26.27 -9.13
N GLY A 4 -6.30 -25.83 -9.17
CA GLY A 4 -6.65 -24.44 -9.52
C GLY A 4 -6.46 -23.45 -8.37
N SER A 5 -6.47 -23.91 -7.11
CA SER A 5 -6.19 -23.05 -5.95
C SER A 5 -4.68 -22.81 -5.78
N SER A 6 -3.88 -23.88 -5.94
CA SER A 6 -2.42 -23.80 -5.89
C SER A 6 -1.85 -22.92 -7.01
N SER A 7 -2.32 -23.11 -8.26
CA SER A 7 -1.88 -22.29 -9.40
C SER A 7 -2.21 -20.81 -9.26
N ARG A 8 -3.37 -20.47 -8.64
CA ARG A 8 -3.76 -19.07 -8.40
C ARG A 8 -2.89 -18.42 -7.32
N TYR A 9 -2.65 -19.12 -6.21
CA TYR A 9 -1.72 -18.66 -5.17
C TYR A 9 -0.33 -18.35 -5.76
N THR A 10 0.19 -19.23 -6.63
CA THR A 10 1.45 -19.01 -7.32
C THR A 10 1.43 -17.74 -8.19
N HIS A 11 0.31 -17.43 -8.84
CA HIS A 11 0.18 -16.23 -9.67
C HIS A 11 0.14 -14.91 -8.86
N TYR A 12 -0.60 -14.88 -7.74
CA TYR A 12 -0.60 -13.72 -6.85
C TYR A 12 0.79 -13.48 -6.25
N SER A 13 1.42 -14.54 -5.75
CA SER A 13 2.77 -14.48 -5.17
C SER A 13 3.80 -14.03 -6.19
N SER A 14 3.77 -14.55 -7.43
CA SER A 14 4.71 -14.13 -8.47
C SER A 14 4.53 -12.66 -8.87
N SER A 15 3.29 -12.19 -8.95
CA SER A 15 2.98 -10.78 -9.24
C SER A 15 3.47 -9.84 -8.12
N PHE A 16 3.29 -10.23 -6.85
CA PHE A 16 3.79 -9.47 -5.70
C PHE A 16 5.32 -9.47 -5.64
N ASN A 17 5.99 -10.60 -5.92
CA ASN A 17 7.45 -10.68 -5.97
C ASN A 17 8.03 -9.86 -7.13
N ALA A 18 7.36 -9.82 -8.29
CA ALA A 18 7.74 -8.96 -9.39
C ALA A 18 7.64 -7.47 -9.00
N TRP A 19 6.59 -7.09 -8.27
CA TRP A 19 6.44 -5.75 -7.71
C TRP A 19 7.57 -5.39 -6.73
N LEU A 20 7.88 -6.27 -5.77
CA LEU A 20 9.00 -6.03 -4.83
C LEU A 20 10.34 -5.89 -5.55
N THR A 21 10.57 -6.72 -6.57
CA THR A 21 11.76 -6.62 -7.42
C THR A 21 11.83 -5.28 -8.13
N ARG A 22 10.71 -4.79 -8.68
CA ARG A 22 10.61 -3.45 -9.29
C ARG A 22 10.91 -2.36 -8.26
N GLN A 23 10.36 -2.45 -7.05
CA GLN A 23 10.62 -1.47 -5.98
C GLN A 23 12.11 -1.41 -5.59
N GLN A 24 12.81 -2.55 -5.58
CA GLN A 24 14.26 -2.59 -5.34
C GLN A 24 15.05 -1.92 -6.47
N GLN A 25 14.69 -2.18 -7.74
CA GLN A 25 15.34 -1.55 -8.90
C GLN A 25 15.14 -0.04 -8.91
N ASP A 26 13.91 0.41 -8.68
CA ASP A 26 13.58 1.84 -8.64
C ASP A 26 14.31 2.54 -7.49
N LEU A 27 14.46 1.87 -6.33
CA LEU A 27 15.24 2.40 -5.21
C LEU A 27 16.71 2.64 -5.60
N GLU A 28 17.34 1.68 -6.27
CA GLU A 28 18.72 1.82 -6.75
C GLU A 28 18.85 2.94 -7.79
N GLU A 29 17.89 3.04 -8.71
CA GLU A 29 17.87 4.10 -9.72
C GLU A 29 17.69 5.49 -9.09
N LEU A 30 16.79 5.64 -8.12
CA LEU A 30 16.58 6.90 -7.39
C LEU A 30 17.81 7.32 -6.60
N ILE A 31 18.48 6.39 -5.90
CA ILE A 31 19.72 6.68 -5.16
C ILE A 31 20.82 7.14 -6.12
N ASN A 32 21.02 6.42 -7.22
CA ASN A 32 22.04 6.76 -8.21
C ASN A 32 21.72 8.10 -8.90
N GLY A 33 20.44 8.34 -9.20
CA GLY A 33 19.94 9.56 -9.79
C GLY A 33 20.13 10.77 -8.88
N ALA A 34 19.81 10.64 -7.59
CA ALA A 34 20.06 11.68 -6.59
C ALA A 34 21.56 12.03 -6.51
N ALA A 35 22.44 11.02 -6.49
CA ALA A 35 23.89 11.24 -6.42
C ALA A 35 24.47 11.87 -7.71
N SER A 36 23.98 11.46 -8.89
CA SER A 36 24.55 11.86 -10.18
C SER A 36 23.95 13.15 -10.74
N HIS A 37 22.73 13.49 -10.33
CA HIS A 37 21.90 14.52 -10.96
C HIS A 37 21.24 15.46 -9.94
N ALA A 38 21.81 15.61 -8.74
CA ALA A 38 21.29 16.49 -7.67
C ALA A 38 20.98 17.93 -8.15
N ASN A 39 21.79 18.45 -9.10
CA ASN A 39 21.66 19.80 -9.64
C ASN A 39 20.89 19.86 -10.98
N ASP A 40 20.23 18.77 -11.39
CA ASP A 40 19.48 18.67 -12.66
C ASP A 40 18.00 18.35 -12.36
N PRO A 41 17.18 19.39 -12.09
CA PRO A 41 15.79 19.23 -11.66
C PRO A 41 14.92 18.47 -12.66
N ASP A 42 15.21 18.58 -13.96
CA ASP A 42 14.41 17.95 -15.00
C ASP A 42 14.65 16.44 -15.05
N LYS A 43 15.90 15.99 -14.87
CA LYS A 43 16.20 14.55 -14.69
C LYS A 43 15.58 13.99 -13.42
N LEU A 44 15.66 14.71 -12.30
CA LEU A 44 15.04 14.27 -11.05
C LEU A 44 13.51 14.18 -11.21
N ARG A 45 12.87 15.14 -11.90
CA ARG A 45 11.44 15.07 -12.20
C ARG A 45 11.09 13.86 -13.05
N SER A 46 11.88 13.57 -14.08
CA SER A 46 11.68 12.38 -14.92
C SER A 46 11.80 11.07 -14.13
N LEU A 47 12.74 10.98 -13.17
CA LEU A 47 12.87 9.83 -12.28
C LEU A 47 11.64 9.65 -11.37
N VAL A 48 11.16 10.75 -10.78
CA VAL A 48 9.96 10.74 -9.92
C VAL A 48 8.72 10.35 -10.73
N GLU A 49 8.56 10.88 -11.94
CA GLU A 49 7.44 10.56 -12.82
C GLU A 49 7.45 9.09 -13.25
N LYS A 50 8.62 8.56 -13.61
CA LYS A 50 8.80 7.15 -13.93
C LYS A 50 8.43 6.26 -12.75
N ASP A 51 8.87 6.61 -11.54
CA ASP A 51 8.58 5.84 -10.34
C ASP A 51 7.07 5.79 -10.03
N ILE A 52 6.42 6.95 -10.06
CA ILE A 52 4.97 7.07 -9.86
C ILE A 52 4.22 6.28 -10.93
N HIS A 53 4.71 6.25 -12.18
CA HIS A 53 4.11 5.47 -13.24
C HIS A 53 4.12 3.96 -12.94
N HIS A 54 5.20 3.42 -12.37
CA HIS A 54 5.22 2.01 -11.95
C HIS A 54 4.16 1.71 -10.86
N PHE A 55 3.85 2.65 -9.96
CA PHE A 55 2.74 2.48 -9.02
C PHE A 55 1.38 2.44 -9.74
N GLU A 56 1.20 3.20 -10.82
CA GLU A 56 -0.01 3.15 -11.64
C GLU A 56 -0.15 1.81 -12.36
N GLU A 57 0.91 1.33 -12.99
CA GLU A 57 0.93 0.01 -13.65
C GLU A 57 0.59 -1.10 -12.65
N TYR A 58 1.18 -1.06 -11.45
CA TYR A 58 0.92 -2.06 -10.43
C TYR A 58 -0.51 -2.01 -9.88
N ARG A 59 -1.11 -0.81 -9.80
CA ARG A 59 -2.53 -0.65 -9.47
C ARG A 59 -3.44 -1.36 -10.47
N GLU A 60 -3.12 -1.31 -11.77
CA GLU A 60 -3.90 -2.03 -12.78
C GLU A 60 -3.73 -3.55 -12.67
N VAL A 61 -2.51 -4.03 -12.40
CA VAL A 61 -2.26 -5.46 -12.10
C VAL A 61 -3.08 -5.93 -10.90
N ARG A 62 -3.12 -5.14 -9.82
CA ARG A 62 -3.91 -5.44 -8.62
C ARG A 62 -5.40 -5.53 -8.91
N LEU A 63 -5.93 -4.65 -9.75
CA LEU A 63 -7.34 -4.69 -10.16
C LEU A 63 -7.66 -5.98 -10.95
N GLN A 64 -6.77 -6.38 -11.87
CA GLN A 64 -6.92 -7.64 -12.61
C GLN A 64 -6.89 -8.86 -11.67
N LEU A 65 -5.97 -8.86 -10.72
CA LEU A 65 -5.85 -9.89 -9.69
C LEU A 65 -7.13 -9.97 -8.83
N PHE A 66 -7.67 -8.83 -8.39
CA PHE A 66 -8.93 -8.78 -7.66
C PHE A 66 -10.11 -9.36 -8.46
N GLN A 67 -10.19 -9.07 -9.77
CA GLN A 67 -11.26 -9.58 -10.64
C GLN A 67 -11.22 -11.11 -10.81
N GLN A 68 -10.06 -11.75 -10.59
CA GLN A 68 -9.93 -13.21 -10.66
C GLN A 68 -10.45 -13.90 -9.39
N ASP A 69 -10.13 -13.36 -8.21
CA ASP A 69 -10.65 -13.84 -6.93
C ASP A 69 -10.58 -12.73 -5.86
N ALA A 70 -11.70 -12.04 -5.67
CA ALA A 70 -11.78 -10.88 -4.79
C ALA A 70 -11.47 -11.20 -3.32
N LEU A 71 -11.98 -12.32 -2.81
CA LEU A 71 -11.82 -12.69 -1.39
C LEU A 71 -10.38 -13.17 -1.12
N ALA A 72 -9.80 -13.95 -2.03
CA ALA A 72 -8.39 -14.32 -1.92
C ALA A 72 -7.47 -13.09 -2.04
N PHE A 73 -7.85 -12.09 -2.83
CA PHE A 73 -7.10 -10.84 -2.96
C PHE A 73 -7.09 -10.00 -1.67
N LEU A 74 -8.23 -9.87 -1.01
CA LEU A 74 -8.36 -9.07 0.20
C LEU A 74 -7.78 -9.75 1.45
N CYS A 75 -7.51 -11.06 1.38
CA CYS A 75 -6.86 -11.86 2.41
C CYS A 75 -5.53 -12.45 1.89
N PRO A 76 -4.51 -11.61 1.62
CA PRO A 76 -3.38 -12.01 0.80
C PRO A 76 -2.49 -13.02 1.51
N ALA A 77 -2.63 -14.29 1.13
CA ALA A 77 -1.87 -15.37 1.73
C ALA A 77 -0.36 -15.30 1.43
N TRP A 78 0.01 -14.56 0.38
CA TRP A 78 1.39 -14.34 -0.09
C TRP A 78 2.13 -13.20 0.62
N CYS A 79 1.45 -12.45 1.49
CA CYS A 79 2.05 -11.44 2.35
C CYS A 79 2.47 -12.04 3.69
N THR A 80 3.49 -11.46 4.32
CA THR A 80 3.93 -11.80 5.68
C THR A 80 2.86 -11.46 6.72
N THR A 81 2.95 -12.02 7.93
CA THR A 81 1.98 -11.68 9.00
C THR A 81 2.03 -10.19 9.37
N LEU A 82 3.23 -9.59 9.37
CA LEU A 82 3.41 -8.16 9.63
C LEU A 82 2.73 -7.29 8.56
N GLU A 83 2.91 -7.61 7.28
CA GLU A 83 2.25 -6.89 6.18
C GLU A 83 0.73 -7.01 6.27
N ASN A 84 0.22 -8.20 6.63
CA ASN A 84 -1.21 -8.43 6.82
C ASN A 84 -1.82 -7.58 7.95
N VAL A 85 -1.10 -7.36 9.05
CA VAL A 85 -1.57 -6.51 10.17
C VAL A 85 -1.64 -5.03 9.75
N LEU A 86 -0.77 -4.60 8.85
CA LEU A 86 -0.74 -3.22 8.33
C LEU A 86 -1.66 -3.01 7.12
N HIS A 87 -2.38 -4.04 6.70
CA HIS A 87 -3.22 -4.02 5.51
C HIS A 87 -4.52 -3.23 5.75
N TRP A 88 -4.84 -2.34 4.82
CA TRP A 88 -6.05 -1.54 4.81
C TRP A 88 -6.71 -1.62 3.43
N ILE A 89 -7.87 -2.28 3.37
CA ILE A 89 -8.62 -2.64 2.15
C ILE A 89 -7.80 -3.60 1.26
N GLY A 90 -6.73 -3.12 0.63
CA GLY A 90 -5.88 -3.86 -0.29
C GLY A 90 -4.38 -3.62 -0.12
N GLY A 91 -3.95 -2.79 0.82
CA GLY A 91 -2.53 -2.45 1.02
C GLY A 91 -2.34 -1.41 2.11
N TYR A 92 -1.21 -0.70 2.15
CA TYR A 92 -0.94 0.31 3.19
C TYR A 92 -1.93 1.48 3.17
N ARG A 93 -2.12 2.18 4.29
CA ARG A 93 -2.92 3.41 4.34
C ARG A 93 -2.17 4.57 3.67
N PRO A 94 -2.77 5.32 2.73
CA PRO A 94 -2.15 6.47 2.07
C PRO A 94 -1.51 7.51 3.02
N SER A 95 -2.13 7.77 4.18
CA SER A 95 -1.63 8.69 5.21
C SER A 95 -0.26 8.27 5.78
N MET A 96 0.16 7.01 5.64
CA MET A 96 1.50 6.56 6.02
C MET A 96 2.61 7.28 5.24
N ALA A 97 2.37 7.60 3.96
CA ALA A 97 3.35 8.36 3.17
C ALA A 97 3.54 9.77 3.73
N ILE A 98 2.46 10.43 4.16
CA ILE A 98 2.53 11.76 4.78
C ILE A 98 3.19 11.71 6.15
N ARG A 99 2.86 10.71 6.97
CA ARG A 99 3.49 10.50 8.28
C ARG A 99 4.98 10.26 8.16
N LEU A 100 5.41 9.52 7.13
CA LEU A 100 6.82 9.34 6.83
C LEU A 100 7.50 10.69 6.54
N VAL A 101 6.86 11.58 5.76
CA VAL A 101 7.40 12.94 5.54
C VAL A 101 7.54 13.70 6.86
N TYR A 102 6.53 13.70 7.73
CA TYR A 102 6.64 14.37 9.04
C TYR A 102 7.77 13.82 9.91
N SER A 103 7.91 12.50 9.95
CA SER A 103 8.99 11.82 10.67
C SER A 103 10.37 12.21 10.16
N LEU A 104 10.51 12.44 8.85
CA LEU A 104 11.78 12.83 8.23
C LEU A 104 12.09 14.32 8.40
N VAL A 105 11.06 15.18 8.45
CA VAL A 105 11.21 16.63 8.71
C VAL A 105 11.56 16.90 10.17
N GLY A 106 10.88 16.22 11.09
CA GLY A 106 10.94 16.51 12.52
C GLY A 106 11.94 15.66 13.31
N SER A 107 12.96 15.07 12.67
CA SER A 107 13.74 13.94 13.17
C SER A 107 14.15 14.01 14.67
N GLU A 108 13.28 13.45 15.51
CA GLU A 108 13.56 12.58 16.66
C GLU A 108 13.11 11.16 16.28
N LEU A 109 13.67 10.57 15.22
CA LEU A 109 13.44 9.15 14.96
C LEU A 109 14.38 8.35 15.87
N ASP A 110 13.93 7.22 16.42
CA ASP A 110 14.79 6.37 17.25
C ASP A 110 16.09 6.04 16.48
N ALA A 111 17.24 6.27 17.12
CA ALA A 111 18.57 6.15 16.51
C ALA A 111 18.79 4.87 15.67
N PRO A 112 18.27 3.68 16.07
CA PRO A 112 18.34 2.47 15.25
C PRO A 112 17.53 2.53 13.94
N PHE A 113 16.34 3.13 13.96
CA PHE A 113 15.49 3.26 12.78
C PHE A 113 16.06 4.30 11.81
N GLU A 114 16.64 5.39 12.35
CA GLU A 114 17.40 6.35 11.55
C GLU A 114 18.61 5.73 10.86
N GLN A 115 19.47 5.03 11.60
CA GLN A 115 20.66 4.38 11.03
C GLN A 115 20.27 3.36 9.96
N TYR A 116 19.11 2.72 10.08
CA TYR A 116 18.62 1.76 9.10
C TYR A 116 18.05 2.42 7.84
N LEU A 117 17.26 3.49 7.97
CA LEU A 117 16.81 4.29 6.83
C LEU A 117 17.99 5.01 6.15
N LYS A 118 19.01 5.41 6.91
CA LYS A 118 20.24 6.05 6.43
C LYS A 118 21.22 5.04 5.81
N GLY A 119 21.21 3.79 6.25
CA GLY A 119 21.98 2.66 5.72
C GLY A 119 23.50 2.75 5.97
N GLU A 120 24.12 1.63 6.34
CA GLU A 120 25.58 1.51 6.40
C GLU A 120 26.19 1.57 4.98
N ARG A 121 26.90 2.67 4.71
CA ARG A 121 27.69 3.04 3.50
C ARG A 121 26.95 3.80 2.37
N ASN A 122 27.30 5.09 2.29
CA ASN A 122 27.45 5.91 1.08
C ASN A 122 26.25 6.07 0.12
N GLY A 123 25.04 6.22 0.63
CA GLY A 123 23.88 6.66 -0.15
C GLY A 123 23.17 7.81 0.57
N THR A 124 23.69 9.01 0.40
CA THR A 124 23.19 10.28 0.94
C THR A 124 21.68 10.38 0.79
N LEU A 125 20.91 10.17 1.87
CA LEU A 125 19.69 10.96 2.01
C LEU A 125 20.21 12.40 2.02
N SER A 126 19.80 13.22 1.05
CA SER A 126 20.35 14.57 0.86
C SER A 126 20.11 15.47 2.09
N GLY A 127 19.33 14.99 3.06
CA GLY A 127 18.87 15.80 4.17
C GLY A 127 17.87 16.85 3.70
N THR A 128 17.49 16.87 2.42
CA THR A 128 16.67 17.93 1.83
C THR A 128 15.21 17.86 2.29
N LEU A 129 14.76 16.69 2.77
CA LEU A 129 13.49 16.59 3.50
C LEU A 129 13.52 17.26 4.88
N SER A 130 14.69 17.51 5.48
CA SER A 130 14.79 18.37 6.67
C SER A 130 14.65 19.86 6.35
N GLU A 131 14.73 20.23 5.07
CA GLU A 131 14.65 21.61 4.56
C GLU A 131 13.26 21.96 3.97
N ILE A 132 12.19 21.25 4.38
CA ILE A 132 10.83 21.59 3.95
C ILE A 132 10.44 22.99 4.47
N SER A 133 10.04 23.87 3.55
CA SER A 133 9.61 25.22 3.88
C SER A 133 8.26 25.24 4.62
N SER A 134 7.97 26.32 5.35
CA SER A 134 6.68 26.49 6.04
C SER A 134 5.49 26.41 5.08
N ALA A 135 5.60 27.01 3.90
CA ALA A 135 4.55 26.96 2.87
C ALA A 135 4.31 25.53 2.37
N GLN A 136 5.37 24.76 2.12
CA GLN A 136 5.24 23.34 1.77
C GLN A 136 4.62 22.53 2.91
N MET A 137 4.99 22.81 4.16
CA MET A 137 4.41 22.14 5.32
C MET A 137 2.91 22.42 5.47
N ASP A 138 2.46 23.66 5.23
CA ASP A 138 1.03 24.01 5.23
C ASP A 138 0.26 23.28 4.13
N GLN A 139 0.86 23.12 2.95
CA GLN A 139 0.30 22.33 1.85
C GLN A 139 0.24 20.83 2.19
N ILE A 140 1.31 20.27 2.80
CA ILE A 140 1.34 18.87 3.25
C ILE A 140 0.28 18.63 4.33
N ASN A 141 0.10 19.55 5.29
CA ASN A 141 -0.94 19.46 6.32
C ASN A 141 -2.34 19.47 5.71
N SER A 142 -2.57 20.35 4.73
CA SER A 142 -3.83 20.41 3.99
C SER A 142 -4.10 19.11 3.23
N LEU A 143 -3.09 18.58 2.56
CA LEU A 143 -3.14 17.29 1.87
C LEU A 143 -3.41 16.13 2.84
N HIS A 144 -2.78 16.12 4.02
CA HIS A 144 -3.02 15.11 5.04
C HIS A 144 -4.49 15.10 5.49
N MET A 145 -5.06 16.27 5.77
CA MET A 145 -6.47 16.37 6.16
C MET A 145 -7.41 15.94 5.05
N LYS A 146 -7.07 16.20 3.78
CA LYS A 146 -7.82 15.66 2.63
C LYS A 146 -7.77 14.14 2.60
N ILE A 147 -6.57 13.55 2.70
CA ILE A 147 -6.37 12.10 2.68
C ILE A 147 -7.11 11.43 3.82
N LEU A 148 -7.03 11.97 5.05
CA LEU A 148 -7.73 11.41 6.21
C LEU A 148 -9.25 11.35 6.02
N ARG A 149 -9.85 12.37 5.39
CA ARG A 149 -11.29 12.36 5.08
C ARG A 149 -11.66 11.27 4.08
N GLU A 150 -10.85 11.07 3.04
CA GLU A 150 -11.10 10.00 2.06
C GLU A 150 -10.85 8.60 2.66
N GLU A 151 -9.82 8.45 3.50
CA GLU A 151 -9.58 7.22 4.26
C GLU A 151 -10.74 6.89 5.20
N ASP A 152 -11.28 7.89 5.90
CA ASP A 152 -12.43 7.72 6.79
C ASP A 152 -13.67 7.30 6.01
N LYS A 153 -13.97 7.99 4.90
CA LYS A 153 -15.08 7.64 4.00
C LYS A 153 -15.02 6.19 3.50
N ILE A 154 -13.84 5.73 3.08
CA ILE A 154 -13.65 4.34 2.62
C ILE A 154 -13.80 3.37 3.81
N SER A 155 -13.26 3.71 4.98
CA SER A 155 -13.32 2.87 6.17
C SER A 155 -14.75 2.74 6.72
N SER A 156 -15.52 3.83 6.76
CA SER A 156 -16.92 3.79 7.17
C SER A 156 -17.76 2.94 6.23
N ARG A 157 -17.52 3.03 4.92
CA ARG A 157 -18.22 2.18 3.93
C ARG A 157 -17.87 0.69 4.09
N MET A 158 -16.62 0.36 4.41
CA MET A 158 -16.24 -1.01 4.72
C MET A 158 -16.97 -1.51 5.97
N ALA A 159 -17.08 -0.68 7.01
CA ALA A 159 -17.83 -1.03 8.22
C ALA A 159 -19.32 -1.27 7.92
N SER A 160 -19.98 -0.35 7.20
CA SER A 160 -21.39 -0.52 6.81
C SER A 160 -21.61 -1.77 5.96
N LEU A 161 -20.69 -2.09 5.04
CA LEU A 161 -20.78 -3.31 4.25
C LEU A 161 -20.69 -4.57 5.13
N GLN A 162 -19.86 -4.55 6.17
CA GLN A 162 -19.77 -5.66 7.13
C GLN A 162 -21.06 -5.80 7.95
N ASP A 163 -21.67 -4.69 8.36
CA ASP A 163 -22.97 -4.68 9.04
C ASP A 163 -24.07 -5.26 8.14
N ASP A 164 -24.14 -4.83 6.87
CA ASP A 164 -25.12 -5.33 5.89
C ASP A 164 -25.00 -6.86 5.69
N VAL A 165 -23.77 -7.37 5.57
CA VAL A 165 -23.49 -8.82 5.45
C VAL A 165 -23.98 -9.59 6.68
N LEU A 166 -23.75 -9.03 7.87
CA LEU A 166 -24.13 -9.64 9.14
C LEU A 166 -25.65 -9.65 9.30
N ASP A 167 -26.31 -8.53 9.02
CA ASP A 167 -27.77 -8.39 9.11
C ASP A 167 -28.48 -9.37 8.16
N GLU A 168 -27.98 -9.53 6.93
CA GLU A 168 -28.54 -10.50 5.98
C GLU A 168 -28.32 -11.95 6.44
N SER A 169 -27.13 -12.24 7.00
CA SER A 169 -26.83 -13.56 7.57
C SER A 169 -27.75 -13.89 8.75
N LEU A 170 -27.95 -12.94 9.67
CA LEU A 170 -28.85 -13.08 10.82
C LEU A 170 -30.31 -13.23 10.38
N ALA A 171 -30.76 -12.44 9.39
CA ALA A 171 -32.10 -12.57 8.83
C ALA A 171 -32.32 -13.94 8.19
N THR A 172 -31.30 -14.49 7.52
CA THR A 172 -31.34 -15.83 6.92
C THR A 172 -31.45 -16.93 7.99
N ILE A 173 -30.65 -16.84 9.06
CA ILE A 173 -30.69 -17.78 10.20
C ILE A 173 -32.06 -17.70 10.92
N SER A 174 -32.57 -16.49 11.13
CA SER A 174 -33.85 -16.28 11.82
C SER A 174 -35.05 -16.81 11.03
N LYS A 175 -35.02 -16.71 9.69
CA LYS A 175 -36.09 -17.21 8.82
C LYS A 175 -36.03 -18.72 8.61
N GLU A 176 -34.84 -19.30 8.68
CA GLU A 176 -34.64 -20.71 8.36
C GLU A 176 -33.91 -21.47 9.46
N LEU A 177 -34.68 -22.02 10.39
CA LEU A 177 -34.25 -23.03 11.36
C LEU A 177 -33.95 -24.40 10.71
N SER A 178 -33.40 -24.44 9.50
CA SER A 178 -33.18 -25.69 8.77
C SER A 178 -31.85 -25.68 8.02
N ARG A 179 -30.86 -26.27 8.70
CA ARG A 179 -29.56 -26.79 8.23
C ARG A 179 -28.51 -25.77 7.77
N VAL A 180 -27.40 -25.76 8.51
CA VAL A 180 -26.15 -25.06 8.19
C VAL A 180 -25.56 -25.62 6.88
N GLY A 181 -25.25 -24.74 5.93
CA GLY A 181 -24.44 -25.08 4.74
C GLY A 181 -25.19 -25.46 3.47
N GLU A 182 -26.52 -25.30 3.39
CA GLU A 182 -27.24 -25.54 2.13
C GLU A 182 -27.06 -24.37 1.13
N PRO A 183 -26.86 -24.66 -0.18
CA PRO A 183 -26.74 -23.63 -1.21
C PRO A 183 -28.01 -22.79 -1.28
N ARG A 184 -27.88 -21.48 -1.14
CA ARG A 184 -28.99 -20.54 -1.20
C ARG A 184 -28.69 -19.51 -2.26
N GLU A 185 -29.36 -19.60 -3.40
CA GLU A 185 -29.18 -18.68 -4.53
C GLU A 185 -29.29 -17.20 -4.13
N MET A 186 -30.05 -16.88 -3.08
CA MET A 186 -30.16 -15.51 -2.56
C MET A 186 -28.89 -15.05 -1.83
N ALA A 187 -28.26 -15.92 -1.02
CA ALA A 187 -27.00 -15.64 -0.34
C ALA A 187 -25.85 -15.49 -1.35
N ASP A 188 -25.84 -16.30 -2.41
CA ASP A 188 -24.84 -16.19 -3.48
C ASP A 188 -24.97 -14.85 -4.22
N ARG A 189 -26.19 -14.39 -4.52
CA ARG A 189 -26.42 -13.08 -5.16
C ARG A 189 -25.98 -11.92 -4.28
N ALA A 190 -26.26 -11.99 -2.98
CA ALA A 190 -25.80 -10.98 -2.02
C ALA A 190 -24.28 -10.93 -1.93
N LEU A 191 -23.62 -12.09 -1.85
CA LEU A 191 -22.16 -12.17 -1.85
C LEU A 191 -21.55 -11.54 -3.10
N VAL A 192 -22.15 -11.76 -4.28
CA VAL A 192 -21.72 -11.09 -5.53
C VAL A 192 -21.86 -9.56 -5.42
N GLY A 193 -22.95 -9.06 -4.85
CA GLY A 193 -23.14 -7.63 -4.57
C GLY A 193 -22.07 -7.07 -3.63
N HIS A 194 -21.76 -7.79 -2.55
CA HIS A 194 -20.72 -7.40 -1.59
C HIS A 194 -19.32 -7.37 -2.20
N VAL A 195 -18.97 -8.39 -3.00
CA VAL A 195 -17.71 -8.44 -3.75
C VAL A 195 -17.59 -7.26 -4.72
N SER A 196 -18.68 -6.88 -5.38
CA SER A 196 -18.68 -5.69 -6.26
C SER A 196 -18.38 -4.41 -5.47
N SER A 197 -19.04 -4.20 -4.33
CA SER A 197 -18.81 -3.07 -3.42
C SER A 197 -17.36 -3.01 -2.92
N LEU A 198 -16.78 -4.16 -2.56
CA LEU A 198 -15.37 -4.29 -2.19
C LEU A 198 -14.44 -3.87 -3.34
N GLY A 199 -14.77 -4.23 -4.58
CA GLY A 199 -14.00 -3.85 -5.76
C GLY A 199 -13.99 -2.34 -5.99
N VAL A 200 -15.12 -1.66 -5.78
CA VAL A 200 -15.20 -0.19 -5.84
C VAL A 200 -14.29 0.44 -4.78
N MET A 201 -14.38 -0.03 -3.53
CA MET A 201 -13.54 0.48 -2.43
C MET A 201 -12.05 0.22 -2.66
N LEU A 202 -11.67 -0.94 -3.19
CA LEU A 202 -10.29 -1.24 -3.56
C LEU A 202 -9.79 -0.25 -4.63
N SER A 203 -10.58 -0.02 -5.68
CA SER A 203 -10.23 0.92 -6.74
C SER A 203 -10.02 2.33 -6.20
N GLU A 204 -10.90 2.80 -5.31
CA GLU A 204 -10.79 4.11 -4.64
C GLU A 204 -9.55 4.18 -3.74
N ALA A 205 -9.29 3.14 -2.95
CA ALA A 205 -8.12 3.08 -2.08
C ALA A 205 -6.81 3.10 -2.89
N ASP A 206 -6.73 2.34 -3.98
CA ASP A 206 -5.54 2.34 -4.85
C ASP A 206 -5.38 3.65 -5.61
N LYS A 207 -6.48 4.30 -6.04
CA LYS A 207 -6.43 5.67 -6.59
C LYS A 207 -5.87 6.65 -5.57
N LEU A 208 -6.32 6.56 -4.30
CA LEU A 208 -5.88 7.45 -3.23
C LEU A 208 -4.39 7.27 -2.90
N ARG A 209 -3.87 6.04 -2.96
CA ARG A 209 -2.42 5.76 -2.82
C ARG A 209 -1.60 6.48 -3.89
N VAL A 210 -1.97 6.30 -5.16
CA VAL A 210 -1.26 6.93 -6.28
C VAL A 210 -1.42 8.46 -6.26
N SER A 211 -2.62 8.97 -5.99
CA SER A 211 -2.87 10.41 -5.95
C SER A 211 -2.08 11.09 -4.84
N THR A 212 -1.90 10.41 -3.69
CA THR A 212 -1.08 10.91 -2.59
C THR A 212 0.37 11.17 -3.04
N LEU A 213 0.98 10.23 -3.77
CA LEU A 213 2.34 10.40 -4.30
C LEU A 213 2.41 11.52 -5.33
N LYS A 214 1.40 11.63 -6.21
CA LYS A 214 1.32 12.70 -7.20
C LYS A 214 1.15 14.08 -6.58
N GLU A 215 0.28 14.21 -5.58
CA GLU A 215 0.05 15.48 -4.88
C GLU A 215 1.26 15.88 -4.05
N LEU A 216 1.95 14.92 -3.39
CA LEU A 216 3.23 15.16 -2.74
C LEU A 216 4.30 15.65 -3.71
N ARG A 217 4.41 15.03 -4.91
CA ARG A 217 5.32 15.50 -5.96
C ARG A 217 5.07 16.95 -6.35
N GLU A 218 3.81 17.40 -6.43
CA GLU A 218 3.50 18.80 -6.76
C GLU A 218 3.90 19.80 -5.66
N ILE A 219 3.96 19.34 -4.40
CA ILE A 219 4.36 20.18 -3.26
C ILE A 219 5.88 20.23 -3.09
N LEU A 220 6.55 19.11 -3.32
CA LEU A 220 7.98 18.94 -3.07
C LEU A 220 8.82 19.41 -4.26
N THR A 221 10.05 19.87 -3.98
CA THR A 221 11.04 20.04 -5.03
C THR A 221 11.42 18.67 -5.62
N PRO A 222 11.94 18.58 -6.86
CA PRO A 222 12.31 17.29 -7.46
C PRO A 222 13.25 16.46 -6.59
N LEU A 223 14.23 17.08 -5.93
CA LEU A 223 15.16 16.37 -5.04
C LEU A 223 14.47 15.87 -3.76
N GLN A 224 13.60 16.68 -3.15
CA GLN A 224 12.78 16.25 -2.00
C GLN A 224 11.84 15.10 -2.37
N ALA A 225 11.25 15.13 -3.56
CA ALA A 225 10.38 14.06 -4.05
C ALA A 225 11.18 12.75 -4.25
N VAL A 226 12.40 12.83 -4.79
CA VAL A 226 13.31 11.67 -4.88
C VAL A 226 13.64 11.11 -3.49
N ASP A 227 14.03 11.95 -2.53
CA ASP A 227 14.31 11.52 -1.16
C ASP A 227 13.09 10.84 -0.51
N MET A 228 11.89 11.39 -0.70
CA MET A 228 10.63 10.85 -0.17
C MET A 228 10.31 9.48 -0.76
N LEU A 229 10.52 9.27 -2.06
CA LEU A 229 10.34 7.98 -2.72
C LEU A 229 11.40 6.95 -2.27
N ILE A 230 12.66 7.37 -2.11
CA ILE A 230 13.73 6.52 -1.53
C ILE A 230 13.32 6.02 -0.15
N CYS A 231 12.90 6.92 0.74
CA CYS A 231 12.46 6.57 2.09
C CYS A 231 11.23 5.66 2.07
N THR A 232 10.27 5.93 1.19
CA THR A 232 9.05 5.11 1.04
C THR A 232 9.41 3.68 0.65
N LYS A 233 10.28 3.50 -0.36
CA LYS A 233 10.74 2.18 -0.81
C LYS A 233 11.55 1.46 0.25
N LYS A 234 12.48 2.16 0.91
CA LYS A 234 13.24 1.61 2.04
C LYS A 234 12.29 1.07 3.11
N LEU A 235 11.28 1.85 3.51
CA LEU A 235 10.28 1.40 4.50
C LEU A 235 9.52 0.15 4.04
N LEU A 236 8.96 0.17 2.83
CA LEU A 236 8.19 -0.95 2.29
C LEU A 236 9.01 -2.24 2.20
N LEU A 237 10.22 -2.17 1.64
CA LEU A 237 11.13 -3.32 1.51
C LEU A 237 11.59 -3.81 2.89
N SER A 238 11.74 -2.91 3.86
CA SER A 238 12.12 -3.24 5.23
C SER A 238 11.02 -3.98 5.95
N LEU A 239 9.78 -3.49 5.89
CA LEU A 239 8.62 -4.15 6.47
C LEU A 239 8.47 -5.58 5.93
N HIS A 240 8.67 -5.77 4.62
CA HIS A 240 8.66 -7.09 4.02
C HIS A 240 9.75 -8.01 4.60
N LYS A 241 11.02 -7.56 4.62
CA LYS A 241 12.14 -8.33 5.18
C LYS A 241 11.95 -8.63 6.67
N TRP A 242 11.40 -7.69 7.43
CA TRP A 242 11.13 -7.86 8.86
C TRP A 242 10.03 -8.89 9.09
N GLY A 243 8.95 -8.80 8.31
CA GLY A 243 7.88 -9.79 8.33
C GLY A 243 8.38 -11.20 8.01
N GLN A 244 9.24 -11.35 6.99
CA GLN A 244 9.83 -12.65 6.65
C GLN A 244 10.64 -13.23 7.81
N ARG A 245 11.50 -12.43 8.45
CA ARG A 245 12.29 -12.87 9.61
C ARG A 245 11.39 -13.25 10.79
N TRP A 246 10.38 -12.44 11.06
CA TRP A 246 9.42 -12.71 12.14
C TRP A 246 8.66 -14.02 11.91
N ASP A 247 8.17 -14.24 10.69
CA ASP A 247 7.44 -15.45 10.33
C ASP A 247 8.33 -16.70 10.43
N LEU A 248 9.60 -16.59 10.00
CA LEU A 248 10.61 -17.63 10.15
C LEU A 248 10.86 -17.99 11.63
N GLU A 249 11.07 -16.98 12.49
CA GLU A 249 11.33 -17.18 13.93
C GLU A 249 10.15 -17.81 14.67
N LYS A 250 8.91 -17.55 14.23
CA LYS A 250 7.70 -18.09 14.84
C LYS A 250 7.21 -19.40 14.22
N GLY A 251 7.89 -19.91 13.18
CA GLY A 251 7.45 -21.11 12.47
C GLY A 251 6.17 -20.89 11.65
N ASN A 252 5.85 -19.65 11.31
CA ASN A 252 4.69 -19.28 10.49
C ASN A 252 4.99 -19.34 8.98
N CYS A 253 6.06 -20.03 8.57
CA CYS A 253 6.42 -20.19 7.18
C CYS A 253 5.26 -20.81 6.38
N ARG A 254 4.81 -20.09 5.35
CA ARG A 254 3.82 -20.55 4.37
C ARG A 254 4.51 -20.98 3.08
#